data_AF-A0A6L8A7M4-F1
#
_entry.id   AF-A0A6L8A7M4-F1
#
_cell.length_a   1.000
_cell.length_b   1.000
_cell.length_c   1.000
_cell.angle_alpha   90.00
_cell.angle_beta   90.00
_cell.angle_gamma   90.00
#
_symmetry.space_group_name_H-M   'P 1'
#
loop_
_entity.id
_entity.type
_entity.pdbx_description
1 polymer ?
#
loop_
_entity_poly.entity_id
_entity_poly.type
_entity_poly.pdbx_seq_one_letter_code
_entity_poly.pdbx_strand_id
1 'polypeptide(L)'
;MFTVTADAAPTANLSVSLTVADAPNADFVSSTNQGSGKSVTIQAGQTTADYTVSTTDGASETTDEPSGDVKVTVASGTGYTVSSSSSATVKVNDDDATTVTLTTPDTTAMEGSGSVLLKAAPSPSSLPKSPSPPTTGTFPSGC
;
A
#
# COMPACT_ATOMS: atom_id res chain seq x y z
N MET A 1 -0.60 9.28 -1.38
CA MET A 1 -0.63 10.45 -0.47
C MET A 1 -1.88 10.35 0.39
N PHE A 2 -1.78 10.65 1.68
CA PHE A 2 -2.88 10.64 2.64
C PHE A 2 -3.08 12.06 3.17
N THR A 3 -4.33 12.50 3.37
CA THR A 3 -4.62 13.79 3.97
C THR A 3 -5.21 13.57 5.35
N VAL A 4 -4.60 14.20 6.36
CA VAL A 4 -5.09 14.21 7.74
C VAL A 4 -5.85 15.51 7.97
N THR A 5 -7.04 15.40 8.53
CA THR A 5 -7.95 16.53 8.76
C THR A 5 -8.24 16.67 10.26
N ALA A 6 -8.20 17.90 10.75
CA ALA A 6 -8.72 18.30 12.05
C ALA A 6 -10.07 19.02 11.86
N ASP A 7 -11.02 18.77 12.76
CA ASP A 7 -12.36 19.38 12.71
C ASP A 7 -12.33 20.91 12.84
N ALA A 8 -11.33 21.43 13.56
CA ALA A 8 -11.07 22.85 13.72
C ALA A 8 -9.58 23.14 13.61
N ALA A 9 -9.25 24.34 13.12
CA ALA A 9 -7.86 24.79 13.03
C ALA A 9 -7.26 24.89 14.45
N PRO A 10 -6.14 24.22 14.73
CA PRO A 10 -5.50 24.30 16.03
C PRO A 10 -4.84 25.68 16.18
N THR A 11 -4.81 26.20 17.41
CA THR A 11 -4.21 27.50 17.73
C THR A 11 -2.67 27.46 17.77
N ALA A 12 -2.10 26.25 17.81
CA ALA A 12 -0.67 25.96 17.73
C ALA A 12 -0.44 24.75 16.82
N ASN A 13 0.82 24.48 16.45
CA ASN A 13 1.14 23.30 15.65
C ASN A 13 0.70 22.02 16.37
N LEU A 14 -0.11 21.21 15.70
CA LEU A 14 -0.63 19.95 16.21
C LEU A 14 0.12 18.79 15.57
N SER A 15 0.86 18.04 16.37
CA SER A 15 1.53 16.82 15.93
C SER A 15 0.59 15.63 16.07
N VAL A 16 0.19 15.05 14.94
CA VAL A 16 -0.71 13.89 14.88
C VAL A 16 0.14 12.64 14.72
N SER A 17 -0.07 11.66 15.60
CA SER A 17 0.65 10.39 15.61
C SER A 17 -0.01 9.41 14.65
N LEU A 18 0.80 8.72 13.85
CA LEU A 18 0.37 7.80 12.81
C LEU A 18 1.01 6.43 13.00
N THR A 19 0.30 5.41 12.53
CA THR A 19 0.78 4.04 12.35
C THR A 19 0.58 3.65 10.89
N VAL A 20 1.63 3.14 10.26
CA VAL A 20 1.59 2.67 8.86
C VAL A 20 1.71 1.15 8.84
N ALA A 21 0.90 0.49 8.04
CA ALA A 21 0.97 -0.94 7.80
C ALA A 21 0.68 -1.25 6.33
N ASP A 22 1.29 -2.29 5.78
CA ASP A 22 0.94 -2.86 4.49
C ASP A 22 0.18 -4.20 4.66
N ALA A 23 -0.17 -4.81 3.53
CA ALA A 23 -0.88 -6.07 3.52
C ALA A 23 0.01 -7.21 4.06
N PRO A 24 -0.58 -8.26 4.66
CA PRO A 24 0.18 -9.41 5.10
C PRO A 24 1.00 -10.02 3.95
N ASN A 25 2.28 -10.28 4.21
CA ASN A 25 3.24 -10.82 3.24
C ASN A 25 3.52 -9.89 2.03
N ALA A 26 3.25 -8.59 2.16
CA ALA A 26 3.70 -7.58 1.22
C ALA A 26 4.98 -6.91 1.71
N ASP A 27 5.76 -6.34 0.77
CA ASP A 27 6.86 -5.41 1.05
C ASP A 27 6.64 -4.12 0.24
N PHE A 28 5.42 -3.57 0.33
CA PHE A 28 5.09 -2.34 -0.39
C PHE A 28 5.75 -1.12 0.24
N VAL A 29 6.07 -1.16 1.52
CA VAL A 29 6.63 -0.02 2.26
C VAL A 29 7.84 -0.50 3.05
N SER A 30 8.97 0.20 2.90
CA SER A 30 10.17 -0.09 3.71
C SER A 30 9.85 -0.17 5.20
N SER A 31 10.43 -1.15 5.89
CA SER A 31 10.30 -1.36 7.34
C SER A 31 10.55 -0.11 8.19
N THR A 32 11.39 0.83 7.72
CA THR A 32 11.63 2.13 8.37
C THR A 32 10.42 3.06 8.36
N ASN A 33 9.59 2.96 7.32
CA ASN A 33 8.35 3.71 7.10
C ASN A 33 7.11 2.98 7.63
N GLN A 34 7.24 1.73 8.07
CA GLN A 34 6.17 0.97 8.71
C GLN A 34 6.11 1.17 10.24
N GLY A 35 5.02 0.71 10.85
CA GLY A 35 4.81 0.68 12.28
C GLY A 35 4.39 2.01 12.91
N SER A 36 4.39 2.03 14.24
CA SER A 36 4.07 3.20 15.05
C SER A 36 5.22 4.22 15.08
N GLY A 37 4.96 5.41 15.62
CA GLY A 37 5.96 6.47 15.80
C GLY A 37 6.12 7.38 14.59
N LYS A 38 5.25 7.24 13.59
CA LYS A 38 5.14 8.20 12.49
C LYS A 38 4.33 9.41 12.95
N SER A 39 4.58 10.58 12.35
CA SER A 39 3.83 11.78 12.69
C SER A 39 3.67 12.70 11.48
N VAL A 40 2.62 13.50 11.53
CA VAL A 40 2.37 14.60 10.60
C VAL A 40 1.95 15.84 11.40
N THR A 41 2.39 17.02 10.97
CA THR A 41 2.09 18.27 11.68
C THR A 41 1.03 19.05 10.93
N ILE A 42 -0.11 19.28 11.58
CA ILE A 42 -1.08 20.29 11.14
C ILE A 42 -0.61 21.64 11.70
N GLN A 43 -0.29 22.59 10.83
CA GLN A 43 0.19 23.91 11.24
C GLN A 43 -0.93 24.71 11.91
N ALA A 44 -0.55 25.62 12.82
CA ALA A 44 -1.50 26.53 13.45
C ALA A 44 -2.33 27.28 12.39
N GLY A 45 -3.65 27.36 12.59
CA GLY A 45 -4.57 28.00 11.63
C GLY A 45 -4.97 27.12 10.44
N GLN A 46 -4.36 25.95 10.24
CA GLN A 46 -4.73 25.01 9.17
C GLN A 46 -5.58 23.86 9.69
N THR A 47 -6.46 23.31 8.86
CA THR A 47 -7.26 22.13 9.22
C THR A 47 -6.73 20.84 8.60
N THR A 48 -5.76 20.92 7.70
CA THR A 48 -5.27 19.75 6.95
C THR A 48 -3.75 19.70 6.90
N ALA A 49 -3.22 18.48 6.82
CA ALA A 49 -1.83 18.21 6.47
C ALA A 49 -1.73 16.95 5.63
N ASP A 50 -0.83 16.95 4.65
CA ASP A 50 -0.58 15.79 3.80
C ASP A 50 0.56 14.93 4.36
N TYR A 51 0.37 13.63 4.28
CA TYR A 51 1.31 12.59 4.67
C TYR A 51 1.57 11.65 3.51
N THR A 52 2.83 11.54 3.08
CA THR A 52 3.22 10.68 1.96
C THR A 52 3.89 9.41 2.50
N VAL A 53 3.39 8.27 2.04
CA VAL A 53 4.04 6.98 2.20
C VAL A 53 4.59 6.60 0.82
N SER A 54 5.90 6.43 0.72
CA SER A 54 6.55 5.96 -0.50
C SER A 54 6.52 4.45 -0.56
N THR A 55 6.27 3.91 -1.74
CA THR A 55 6.39 2.47 -1.98
C THR A 55 7.85 2.06 -2.18
N THR A 56 8.19 0.84 -1.77
CA THR A 56 9.45 0.17 -2.08
C THR A 56 9.31 -0.51 -3.44
N ASP A 57 9.66 0.24 -4.47
CA ASP A 57 9.74 -0.26 -5.83
C ASP A 57 10.99 0.35 -6.48
N GLY A 58 11.98 -0.51 -6.65
CA GLY A 58 13.25 -0.17 -7.28
C GLY A 58 13.65 -1.28 -8.23
N ALA A 59 14.53 -1.01 -9.18
CA ALA A 59 14.91 -1.95 -10.24
C ALA A 59 15.51 -3.30 -9.78
N SER A 60 15.72 -3.51 -8.47
CA SER A 60 16.17 -4.77 -7.88
C SER A 60 15.05 -5.56 -7.20
N GLU A 61 13.88 -4.95 -7.00
CA GLU A 61 12.67 -5.63 -6.54
C GLU A 61 12.06 -6.33 -7.76
N THR A 62 11.92 -7.66 -7.66
CA THR A 62 11.38 -8.53 -8.72
C THR A 62 10.50 -9.64 -8.13
N THR A 63 10.10 -9.47 -6.86
CA THR A 63 9.44 -10.51 -6.08
C THR A 63 7.96 -10.50 -6.42
N ASP A 64 7.48 -11.52 -7.11
CA ASP A 64 6.05 -11.71 -7.38
C ASP A 64 5.27 -11.82 -6.06
N GLU A 65 4.32 -10.91 -5.86
CA GLU A 65 3.59 -10.69 -4.63
C GLU A 65 2.14 -10.29 -4.93
N PRO A 66 1.15 -10.65 -4.11
CA PRO A 66 -0.22 -10.26 -4.41
C PRO A 66 -0.42 -8.76 -4.21
N SER A 67 -1.14 -8.11 -5.13
CA SER A 67 -1.66 -6.73 -4.92
C SER A 67 -2.36 -6.61 -3.55
N GLY A 68 -2.16 -5.49 -2.87
CA GLY A 68 -2.66 -5.32 -1.51
C GLY A 68 -2.85 -3.88 -1.11
N ASP A 69 -2.85 -3.62 0.20
CA ASP A 69 -3.25 -2.34 0.78
C ASP A 69 -2.13 -1.76 1.64
N VAL A 70 -1.91 -0.46 1.52
CA VAL A 70 -1.18 0.35 2.50
C VAL A 70 -2.18 1.15 3.31
N LYS A 71 -2.17 0.96 4.62
CA LYS A 71 -3.09 1.59 5.57
C LYS A 71 -2.33 2.55 6.49
N VAL A 72 -2.83 3.77 6.58
CA VAL A 72 -2.39 4.76 7.58
C VAL A 72 -3.48 4.91 8.61
N THR A 73 -3.10 4.84 9.89
CA THR A 73 -4.02 4.96 11.03
C THR A 73 -3.55 6.07 11.95
N VAL A 74 -4.45 6.99 12.29
CA VAL A 74 -4.24 7.98 13.35
C VAL A 74 -4.28 7.27 14.69
N ALA A 75 -3.17 7.34 15.41
CA ALA A 75 -3.05 6.83 16.77
C ALA A 75 -3.57 7.87 17.78
N SER A 76 -3.94 7.42 18.98
CA SER A 76 -4.22 8.33 20.09
C SER A 76 -2.99 9.17 20.43
N GLY A 77 -3.18 10.44 20.76
CA GLY A 77 -2.10 11.33 21.17
C GLY A 77 -2.58 12.44 22.11
N THR A 78 -1.71 13.42 22.34
CA THR A 78 -2.01 14.59 23.17
C THR A 78 -2.50 15.75 22.29
N GLY A 79 -3.48 16.52 22.79
CA GLY A 79 -3.98 17.71 22.09
C GLY A 79 -5.00 17.47 20.98
N TYR A 80 -5.39 16.21 20.73
CA TYR A 80 -6.48 15.84 19.83
C TYR A 80 -7.18 14.57 20.30
N THR A 81 -8.42 14.40 19.87
CA THR A 81 -9.20 13.17 20.03
C THR A 81 -9.39 12.52 18.67
N VAL A 82 -9.22 11.21 18.60
CA VAL A 82 -9.35 10.47 17.36
C VAL A 82 -10.83 10.14 17.13
N SER A 83 -11.38 10.51 15.98
CA SER A 83 -12.75 10.17 15.60
C SER A 83 -12.87 8.69 15.19
N SER A 84 -14.08 8.21 14.94
CA SER A 84 -14.32 6.84 14.46
C SER A 84 -13.66 6.53 13.10
N SER A 85 -13.35 7.57 12.30
CA SER A 85 -12.71 7.45 10.99
C SER A 85 -11.20 7.68 11.09
N SER A 86 -10.52 6.81 11.84
CA SER A 86 -9.11 6.99 12.19
C SER A 86 -8.14 6.38 11.17
N SER A 87 -8.61 5.85 10.04
CA SER A 87 -7.70 5.24 9.06
C SER A 87 -8.12 5.45 7.62
N ALA A 88 -7.12 5.51 6.75
CA ALA A 88 -7.27 5.55 5.30
C ALA A 88 -6.39 4.46 4.67
N THR A 89 -6.86 3.93 3.55
CA THR A 89 -6.21 2.84 2.82
C THR A 89 -5.99 3.23 1.37
N VAL A 90 -4.85 2.82 0.84
CA VAL A 90 -4.43 2.95 -0.55
C VAL A 90 -4.15 1.55 -1.08
N LYS A 91 -4.77 1.18 -2.21
CA LYS A 91 -4.44 -0.06 -2.93
C LYS A 91 -3.09 0.11 -3.63
N VAL A 92 -2.19 -0.84 -3.44
CA VAL A 92 -0.94 -0.96 -4.20
C VAL A 92 -1.09 -2.15 -5.12
N ASN A 93 -0.96 -1.88 -6.42
CA ASN A 93 -0.99 -2.91 -7.44
C ASN A 93 0.38 -3.56 -7.56
N ASP A 94 0.37 -4.89 -7.58
CA ASP A 94 1.49 -5.71 -8.00
C ASP A 94 1.76 -5.50 -9.50
N ASP A 95 3.04 -5.38 -9.80
CA ASP A 95 3.64 -5.10 -11.10
C ASP A 95 4.79 -6.08 -11.41
N ASP A 96 5.01 -7.06 -10.54
CA ASP A 96 6.07 -8.04 -10.66
C ASP A 96 5.68 -9.18 -11.61
N ALA A 97 6.71 -9.75 -12.22
CA ALA A 97 6.56 -10.77 -13.25
C ALA A 97 6.32 -12.16 -12.63
N THR A 98 5.11 -12.69 -12.75
CA THR A 98 4.89 -14.11 -12.42
C THR A 98 5.68 -15.03 -13.37
N THR A 99 6.63 -15.80 -12.83
CA THR A 99 7.47 -16.71 -13.61
C THR A 99 6.96 -18.15 -13.54
N VAL A 100 6.69 -18.76 -14.70
CA VAL A 100 6.31 -20.18 -14.81
C VAL A 100 7.41 -20.94 -15.57
N THR A 101 8.17 -21.79 -14.87
CA THR A 101 9.21 -22.64 -15.49
C THR A 101 8.67 -24.03 -15.74
N LEU A 102 8.75 -24.49 -16.99
CA LEU A 102 8.44 -25.86 -17.37
C LEU A 102 9.74 -26.65 -17.55
N THR A 103 9.95 -27.68 -16.73
CA THR A 103 11.03 -28.64 -16.90
C THR A 103 10.44 -29.98 -17.35
N THR A 104 10.81 -30.43 -18.54
CA THR A 104 10.53 -31.80 -19.00
C THR A 104 11.71 -32.69 -18.59
N PRO A 105 11.53 -33.68 -17.68
CA PRO A 105 12.60 -34.60 -17.34
C PRO A 105 12.99 -35.52 -18.51
N ASP A 106 12.08 -35.72 -19.48
CA ASP A 106 12.28 -36.62 -20.61
C ASP A 106 12.67 -35.87 -21.89
N THR A 107 13.82 -36.23 -22.44
CA THR A 107 14.36 -35.73 -23.73
C THR A 107 13.89 -36.55 -24.93
N THR A 108 13.00 -37.52 -24.73
CA THR A 108 12.54 -38.44 -25.77
C THR A 108 11.03 -38.29 -26.03
N ALA A 109 10.67 -37.85 -27.24
CA ALA A 109 9.29 -37.89 -27.72
C ALA A 109 9.08 -39.17 -28.54
N MET A 110 8.02 -39.92 -28.24
CA MET A 110 7.70 -41.18 -28.92
C MET A 110 6.68 -40.94 -30.03
N GLU A 111 6.94 -41.47 -31.22
CA GLU A 111 6.07 -41.29 -32.39
C GLU A 111 4.77 -42.09 -32.18
N GLY A 112 3.62 -41.41 -32.06
CA GLY A 112 2.30 -42.06 -32.15
C GLY A 112 1.33 -41.97 -30.97
N SER A 113 1.67 -41.33 -29.84
CA SER A 113 0.63 -40.91 -28.86
C SER A 113 1.14 -39.89 -27.85
N GLY A 114 0.50 -38.72 -27.83
CA GLY A 114 0.59 -37.80 -26.71
C GLY A 114 0.51 -36.35 -27.15
N SER A 115 -0.67 -35.73 -27.05
CA SER A 115 -0.75 -34.28 -26.97
C SER A 115 -0.49 -33.88 -25.53
N VAL A 116 0.62 -33.19 -25.27
CA VAL A 116 0.88 -32.56 -23.97
C VAL A 116 0.27 -31.17 -24.00
N LEU A 117 -0.74 -30.93 -23.15
CA LEU A 117 -1.30 -29.60 -22.95
C LEU A 117 -0.39 -28.83 -21.98
N LEU A 118 0.40 -27.89 -22.50
CA LEU A 118 1.23 -26.98 -21.70
C LEU A 118 0.54 -25.62 -21.62
N LYS A 119 0.12 -25.22 -20.41
CA LYS A 119 -0.39 -23.87 -20.14
C LYS A 119 0.72 -23.07 -19.47
N ALA A 120 1.20 -22.03 -20.14
CA ALA A 120 2.00 -20.96 -19.54
C ALA A 120 1.15 -19.68 -19.52
N ALA A 121 1.16 -18.95 -18.41
CA ALA A 121 0.58 -17.62 -18.31
C ALA A 121 1.70 -16.57 -18.34
N PRO A 122 1.51 -15.42 -19.03
CA PRO A 122 2.54 -14.39 -19.16
C PRO A 122 2.79 -13.65 -17.85
N SER A 123 4.00 -13.09 -17.74
CA SER A 123 4.35 -12.10 -16.73
C SER A 123 3.82 -10.72 -17.15
N PRO A 124 3.20 -9.95 -16.25
CA PRO A 124 2.87 -8.56 -16.52
C PRO A 124 4.12 -7.66 -16.47
N SER A 125 3.97 -6.46 -17.03
CA SER A 125 5.03 -5.48 -17.31
C SER A 125 5.54 -4.76 -16.06
N SER A 126 6.84 -4.43 -16.05
CA SER A 126 7.57 -3.63 -15.06
C SER A 126 7.17 -2.14 -15.02
N LEU A 127 5.88 -1.85 -14.85
CA LEU A 127 5.45 -0.55 -14.35
C LEU A 127 5.83 -0.44 -12.87
N PRO A 128 5.82 0.75 -12.24
CA PRO A 128 6.16 0.89 -10.84
C PRO A 128 4.96 0.63 -9.91
N LYS A 129 5.21 0.16 -8.66
CA LYS A 129 4.17 -0.21 -7.68
C LYS A 129 3.32 1.00 -7.44
N SER A 130 2.14 1.04 -8.06
CA SER A 130 1.37 2.25 -8.19
C SER A 130 0.28 2.30 -7.11
N PRO A 131 0.33 3.27 -6.20
CA PRO A 131 -0.74 3.47 -5.24
C PRO A 131 -1.96 4.11 -5.94
N SER A 132 -3.13 3.47 -5.82
CA SER A 132 -4.41 4.12 -6.12
C SER A 132 -4.73 5.22 -5.09
N PRO A 133 -5.52 6.25 -5.44
CA PRO A 133 -5.91 7.29 -4.49
C PRO A 133 -6.54 6.68 -3.22
N PRO A 134 -6.29 7.24 -2.02
CA PRO A 134 -6.91 6.74 -0.81
C PRO A 134 -8.42 6.85 -0.91
N THR A 135 -9.15 5.80 -0.54
CA THR A 135 -10.59 5.92 -0.30
C THR A 135 -10.81 6.63 1.03
N THR A 136 -11.11 7.93 0.98
CA THR A 136 -11.57 8.69 2.14
C THR A 136 -13.04 8.36 2.41
N GLY A 137 -13.32 7.77 3.58
CA GLY A 137 -14.68 7.68 4.10
C GLY A 137 -15.20 9.10 4.35
N THR A 138 -16.03 9.62 3.44
CA THR A 138 -16.69 10.91 3.62
C THR A 138 -17.95 10.67 4.46
N PHE A 139 -18.12 11.39 5.58
CA PHE A 139 -19.40 11.42 6.29
C PHE A 139 -20.13 12.75 6.04
N PRO A 140 -21.46 12.70 5.84
CA PRO A 140 -22.27 13.89 5.64
C PRO A 140 -22.36 14.66 6.97
N SER A 141 -22.17 15.98 6.90
CA SER A 141 -22.50 16.89 7.98
C SER A 141 -23.98 16.73 8.34
N GLY A 142 -24.27 16.30 9.56
CA GLY A 142 -25.64 16.07 10.03
C GLY A 142 -25.82 16.47 11.49
N CYS A 143 -26.27 17.71 11.66
CA CYS A 143 -26.89 18.39 12.81
C CYS A 143 -26.26 18.28 14.21
#